data_AF-A0A841Z6Z1-F1
#
_entry.id   AF-A0A841Z6Z1-F1
#
_cell.length_a   1.000
_cell.length_b   1.000
_cell.length_c   1.000
_cell.angle_alpha   90.00
_cell.angle_beta   90.00
_cell.angle_gamma   90.00
#
_symmetry.space_group_name_H-M   'P 1'
#
loop_
_entity.id
_entity.type
_entity.pdbx_description
1 polymer ?
#
loop_
_entity_poly.entity_id
_entity_poly.type
_entity_poly.pdbx_seq_one_letter_code
_entity_poly.pdbx_strand_id
1 'polypeptide(L)'
;MKLTKKFWRNAALVTICIIAIPAIIFSANKANASVAIDKKIAEYGILKGDIVDINKLGYDFKNGGYSRIITTKRDMAKWKAYLENPKHKEENYYYGADENDELIRKKKNTTDPKDTDWYYIFTYDQGVVTVDMSVFGNWIDPDGTELEEYRALMSYPKPN
;
A
#
# COMPACT_ATOMS: atom_id res chain seq x y z
N MET A 1 18.35 -55.29 -10.98
CA MET A 1 17.80 -53.92 -10.98
C MET A 1 17.17 -53.59 -9.62
N LYS A 2 17.87 -52.87 -8.72
CA LYS A 2 17.36 -52.44 -7.39
C LYS A 2 17.57 -50.93 -7.11
N LEU A 3 17.80 -50.12 -8.16
CA LEU A 3 18.20 -48.72 -8.02
C LEU A 3 17.06 -47.70 -8.16
N THR A 4 15.83 -48.12 -8.47
CA THR A 4 14.77 -47.16 -8.83
C THR A 4 14.06 -46.56 -7.61
N LYS A 5 13.58 -47.35 -6.64
CA LYS A 5 12.74 -46.81 -5.54
C LYS A 5 13.45 -45.81 -4.60
N LYS A 6 14.77 -45.90 -4.41
CA LYS A 6 15.54 -45.03 -3.50
C LYS A 6 15.80 -43.64 -4.10
N PHE A 7 16.00 -43.57 -5.42
CA PHE A 7 16.21 -42.32 -6.15
C PHE A 7 14.96 -41.44 -6.20
N TRP A 8 13.78 -42.04 -6.48
CA TRP A 8 12.51 -41.30 -6.49
C TRP A 8 12.14 -40.74 -5.11
N ARG A 9 12.47 -41.46 -4.03
CA ARG A 9 12.25 -40.99 -2.65
C ARG A 9 13.13 -39.79 -2.29
N ASN A 10 14.39 -39.82 -2.71
CA ASN A 10 15.31 -38.69 -2.50
C ASN A 10 14.96 -37.49 -3.40
N ALA A 11 14.57 -37.72 -4.65
CA ALA A 11 14.13 -36.67 -5.56
C ALA A 11 12.85 -35.98 -5.07
N ALA A 12 11.84 -36.75 -4.62
CA ALA A 12 10.62 -36.18 -4.04
C ALA A 12 10.89 -35.38 -2.76
N LEU A 13 11.79 -35.85 -1.89
CA LEU A 13 12.17 -35.13 -0.68
C LEU A 13 12.87 -33.81 -1.00
N VAL A 14 13.80 -33.82 -1.96
CA VAL A 14 14.52 -32.61 -2.40
C VAL A 14 13.55 -31.62 -3.05
N THR A 15 12.62 -32.07 -3.91
CA THR A 15 11.61 -31.20 -4.51
C THR A 15 10.65 -30.60 -3.47
N ILE A 16 10.22 -31.39 -2.48
CA ILE A 16 9.41 -30.89 -1.36
C ILE A 16 10.19 -29.84 -0.56
N CYS A 17 11.47 -30.08 -0.25
CA CYS A 17 12.30 -29.09 0.45
C CYS A 17 12.50 -27.80 -0.36
N ILE A 18 12.74 -27.90 -1.68
CA ILE A 18 12.93 -26.73 -2.57
C ILE A 18 11.66 -25.88 -2.67
N ILE A 19 10.47 -26.48 -2.61
CA ILE A 19 9.21 -25.74 -2.73
C ILE A 19 8.69 -25.29 -1.36
N ALA A 20 8.73 -26.17 -0.36
CA ALA A 20 8.17 -25.90 0.96
C ALA A 20 8.99 -24.89 1.77
N ILE A 21 10.32 -24.94 1.72
CA ILE A 21 11.17 -24.01 2.51
C ILE A 21 10.95 -22.56 2.05
N PRO A 22 10.99 -22.21 0.75
CA PRO A 22 10.66 -20.86 0.30
C PRO A 22 9.23 -20.44 0.60
N ALA A 23 8.26 -21.35 0.48
CA ALA A 23 6.86 -21.04 0.81
C ALA A 23 6.66 -20.72 2.31
N ILE A 24 7.34 -21.45 3.20
CA ILE A 24 7.33 -21.21 4.65
C ILE A 24 8.02 -19.87 4.95
N ILE A 25 9.18 -19.60 4.37
CA ILE A 25 9.91 -18.34 4.57
C ILE A 25 9.06 -17.15 4.07
N PHE A 26 8.44 -17.26 2.89
CA PHE A 26 7.57 -16.22 2.35
C PHE A 26 6.33 -16.00 3.24
N SER A 27 5.73 -17.07 3.75
CA SER A 27 4.57 -16.98 4.63
C SER A 27 4.92 -16.35 5.99
N ALA A 28 6.08 -16.74 6.56
CA ALA A 28 6.57 -16.17 7.81
C ALA A 28 6.94 -14.69 7.66
N ASN A 29 7.63 -14.32 6.58
CA ASN A 29 7.96 -12.92 6.30
C ASN A 29 6.71 -12.07 6.07
N LYS A 30 5.71 -12.60 5.36
CA LYS A 30 4.41 -11.93 5.20
C LYS A 30 3.70 -11.73 6.54
N ALA A 31 3.73 -12.71 7.44
CA ALA A 31 3.13 -12.58 8.77
C ALA A 31 3.86 -11.53 9.62
N ASN A 32 5.19 -11.55 9.62
CA ASN A 32 6.02 -10.54 10.30
C ASN A 32 5.74 -9.13 9.75
N ALA A 33 5.68 -9.00 8.42
CA ALA A 33 5.32 -7.75 7.77
C ALA A 33 3.93 -7.25 8.21
N SER A 34 2.93 -8.14 8.25
CA SER A 34 1.57 -7.78 8.70
C SER A 34 1.59 -7.22 10.12
N VAL A 35 2.26 -7.90 11.05
CA VAL A 35 2.33 -7.48 12.46
C VAL A 35 3.08 -6.16 12.60
N ALA A 36 4.21 -6.01 11.92
CA ALA A 36 5.02 -4.80 11.97
C ALA A 36 4.28 -3.59 11.39
N ILE A 37 3.61 -3.78 10.25
CA ILE A 37 2.81 -2.73 9.60
C ILE A 37 1.60 -2.37 10.47
N ASP A 38 0.85 -3.34 10.98
CA ASP A 38 -0.30 -3.06 11.85
C ASP A 38 0.13 -2.31 13.13
N LYS A 39 1.29 -2.65 13.69
CA LYS A 39 1.88 -1.90 14.81
C LYS A 39 2.21 -0.46 14.40
N LYS A 40 2.85 -0.26 13.25
CA LYS A 40 3.20 1.09 12.75
C LYS A 40 1.95 1.92 12.46
N ILE A 41 0.90 1.34 11.88
CA ILE A 41 -0.41 2.00 11.68
C ILE A 41 -1.00 2.44 13.03
N ALA A 42 -0.94 1.59 14.05
CA ALA A 42 -1.41 1.93 15.38
C ALA A 42 -0.57 3.03 16.06
N GLU A 43 0.74 3.08 15.82
CA GLU A 43 1.61 4.18 16.27
C GLU A 43 1.16 5.53 15.70
N TYR A 44 0.67 5.57 14.46
CA TYR A 44 0.02 6.75 13.84
C TYR A 44 -1.35 7.10 14.45
N GLY A 45 -1.86 6.33 15.41
CA GLY A 45 -3.17 6.53 16.02
C GLY A 45 -4.34 6.16 15.10
N ILE A 46 -4.08 5.46 14.00
CA ILE A 46 -5.12 5.03 13.06
C ILE A 46 -5.83 3.80 13.64
N LEU A 47 -7.13 3.94 13.91
CA LEU A 47 -7.95 2.85 14.43
C LEU A 47 -8.24 1.82 13.34
N LYS A 48 -8.21 0.53 13.68
CA LYS A 48 -8.49 -0.57 12.73
C LYS A 48 -9.84 -0.42 12.00
N GLY A 49 -10.85 0.12 12.67
CA GLY A 49 -12.18 0.36 12.09
C GLY A 49 -12.23 1.51 11.07
N ASP A 50 -11.21 2.37 11.03
CA ASP A 50 -11.11 3.52 10.12
C ASP A 50 -10.28 3.20 8.87
N ILE A 51 -9.51 2.10 8.88
CA ILE A 51 -8.65 1.69 7.77
C ILE A 51 -9.50 1.32 6.55
N VAL A 52 -9.10 1.84 5.39
CA VAL A 52 -9.60 1.43 4.08
C VAL A 52 -8.42 0.99 3.23
N ASP A 53 -8.35 -0.29 2.91
CA ASP A 53 -7.28 -0.85 2.09
C ASP A 53 -7.43 -0.45 0.62
N ILE A 54 -6.47 0.31 0.11
CA ILE A 54 -6.31 0.58 -1.33
C ILE A 54 -5.59 -0.60 -1.98
N ASN A 55 -4.53 -1.08 -1.32
CA ASN A 55 -3.83 -2.30 -1.69
C ASN A 55 -3.56 -3.14 -0.45
N LYS A 56 -4.02 -4.40 -0.49
CA LYS A 56 -3.81 -5.37 0.58
C LYS A 56 -2.33 -5.73 0.66
N LEU A 57 -1.92 -6.25 1.82
CA LEU A 57 -0.54 -6.72 2.04
C LEU A 57 -0.07 -7.69 0.95
N GLY A 58 0.93 -7.23 0.17
CA GLY A 58 1.54 -7.97 -0.93
C GLY A 58 3.05 -7.75 -0.97
N TYR A 59 3.77 -8.60 -1.70
CA TYR A 59 5.20 -8.39 -1.94
C TYR A 59 5.36 -7.39 -3.09
N ASP A 60 6.10 -6.31 -2.86
CA ASP A 60 6.44 -5.31 -3.86
C ASP A 60 7.80 -5.64 -4.47
N PHE A 61 7.78 -6.14 -5.71
CA PHE A 61 9.00 -6.49 -6.43
C PHE A 61 9.83 -5.28 -6.84
N LYS A 62 9.22 -4.08 -6.96
CA LYS A 62 9.93 -2.87 -7.40
C LYS A 62 10.80 -2.32 -6.28
N ASN A 63 10.23 -2.26 -5.07
CA ASN A 63 10.90 -1.67 -3.91
C ASN A 63 11.61 -2.70 -3.03
N GLY A 64 11.28 -3.99 -3.19
CA GLY A 64 11.77 -5.06 -2.32
C GLY A 64 11.08 -5.02 -0.96
N GLY A 65 10.41 -6.11 -0.60
CA GLY A 65 9.71 -6.22 0.69
C GLY A 65 8.19 -6.32 0.54
N TYR A 66 7.48 -6.15 1.65
CA TYR A 66 6.03 -6.25 1.71
C TYR A 66 5.41 -4.88 1.91
N SER A 67 4.47 -4.49 1.07
CA SER A 67 3.77 -3.21 1.19
C SER A 67 2.27 -3.38 1.43
N ARG A 68 1.70 -2.41 2.14
CA ARG A 68 0.25 -2.23 2.32
C ARG A 68 -0.05 -0.76 2.11
N ILE A 69 -1.01 -0.47 1.25
CA ILE A 69 -1.43 0.90 0.95
C ILE A 69 -2.82 1.10 1.52
N ILE A 70 -2.96 2.09 2.40
CA ILE A 70 -4.24 2.39 3.04
C ILE A 70 -4.58 3.87 2.88
N THR A 71 -5.87 4.16 2.92
CA THR A 71 -6.39 5.45 3.34
C THR A 71 -7.26 5.25 4.58
N THR A 72 -7.86 6.32 5.09
CA THR A 72 -8.78 6.22 6.23
C THR A 72 -10.12 6.85 5.89
N LYS A 73 -11.19 6.39 6.55
CA LYS A 73 -12.53 7.01 6.40
C LYS A 73 -12.51 8.51 6.67
N ARG A 74 -11.69 8.94 7.64
CA ARG A 74 -11.54 10.35 8.02
C ARG A 74 -10.81 11.14 6.95
N ASP A 75 -9.72 10.60 6.41
CA ASP A 75 -8.99 11.22 5.31
C ASP A 75 -9.87 11.30 4.06
N MET A 76 -10.57 10.22 3.69
CA MET A 76 -11.52 10.24 2.57
C MET A 76 -12.57 11.35 2.71
N ALA A 77 -13.13 11.56 3.90
CA ALA A 77 -14.10 12.64 4.13
C ALA A 77 -13.48 14.04 3.99
N LYS A 78 -12.27 14.24 4.55
CA LYS A 78 -11.55 15.52 4.42
C LYS A 78 -11.18 15.82 2.96
N TRP A 79 -10.60 14.85 2.27
CA TRP A 79 -10.17 14.97 0.88
C TRP A 79 -11.34 15.13 -0.08
N LYS A 80 -12.47 14.44 0.17
CA LYS A 80 -13.72 14.70 -0.55
C LYS A 80 -14.14 16.17 -0.43
N ALA A 81 -14.16 16.72 0.78
CA ALA A 81 -14.53 18.12 0.98
C ALA A 81 -13.56 19.10 0.33
N TYR A 82 -12.26 18.78 0.31
CA TYR A 82 -11.23 19.53 -0.41
C TYR A 82 -11.49 19.52 -1.92
N LEU A 83 -11.60 18.34 -2.53
CA LEU A 83 -11.76 18.17 -3.98
C LEU A 83 -13.10 18.70 -4.50
N GLU A 84 -14.17 18.60 -3.71
CA GLU A 84 -15.49 19.11 -4.10
C GLU A 84 -15.64 20.62 -3.91
N ASN A 85 -14.66 21.29 -3.29
CA ASN A 85 -14.65 22.74 -3.17
C ASN A 85 -14.40 23.41 -4.53
N PRO A 86 -15.21 24.41 -4.94
CA PRO A 86 -14.98 25.14 -6.19
C PRO A 86 -13.58 25.76 -6.34
N LYS A 87 -12.90 26.06 -5.23
CA LYS A 87 -11.50 26.55 -5.24
C LYS A 87 -10.49 25.52 -5.74
N HIS A 88 -10.81 24.23 -5.62
CA HIS A 88 -9.95 23.10 -5.98
C HIS A 88 -10.53 22.29 -7.15
N LYS A 89 -11.25 22.99 -8.04
CA LYS A 89 -11.95 22.34 -9.15
C LYS A 89 -11.01 21.62 -10.08
N GLU A 90 -9.79 22.11 -10.29
CA GLU A 90 -8.85 21.46 -11.21
C GLU A 90 -8.26 20.18 -10.61
N GLU A 91 -7.98 20.16 -9.30
CA GLU A 91 -7.50 18.98 -8.58
C GLU A 91 -8.52 17.84 -8.53
N ASN A 92 -9.82 18.12 -8.72
CA ASN A 92 -10.89 17.12 -8.78
C ASN A 92 -11.00 16.41 -10.16
N TYR A 93 -10.05 16.65 -11.05
CA TYR A 93 -10.02 16.00 -12.35
C TYR A 93 -8.65 15.40 -12.62
N TYR A 94 -8.63 14.44 -13.52
CA TYR A 94 -7.43 13.86 -14.10
C TYR A 94 -7.64 13.63 -15.60
N TYR A 95 -6.56 13.43 -16.32
CA TYR A 95 -6.61 13.04 -17.73
C TYR A 95 -6.42 11.54 -17.84
N GLY A 96 -7.28 10.88 -18.61
CA GLY A 96 -7.16 9.46 -18.92
C GLY A 96 -7.66 9.16 -20.31
N ALA A 97 -7.28 8.00 -20.85
CA ALA A 97 -7.76 7.55 -22.15
C ALA A 97 -9.26 7.16 -22.08
N ASP A 98 -10.01 7.46 -23.14
CA ASP A 98 -11.34 6.90 -23.37
C ASP A 98 -11.25 5.53 -24.08
N GLU A 99 -12.37 5.04 -24.60
CA GLU A 99 -12.44 3.77 -25.33
C GLU A 99 -11.76 3.78 -26.71
N ASN A 100 -11.40 4.96 -27.21
CA ASN A 100 -10.74 5.19 -28.50
C ASN A 100 -9.29 5.65 -28.35
N ASP A 101 -8.70 5.50 -27.16
CA ASP A 101 -7.38 6.00 -26.78
C ASP A 101 -7.23 7.55 -26.85
N GLU A 102 -8.34 8.29 -26.86
CA GLU A 102 -8.31 9.75 -26.81
C GLU A 102 -8.16 10.26 -25.38
N LEU A 103 -7.35 11.30 -25.19
CA LEU A 103 -7.11 11.88 -23.88
C LEU A 103 -8.31 12.75 -23.45
N ILE A 104 -9.07 12.29 -22.47
CA ILE A 104 -10.24 13.00 -21.94
C ILE A 104 -10.05 13.39 -20.47
N ARG A 105 -10.63 14.54 -20.09
CA ARG A 105 -10.68 15.01 -18.71
C ARG A 105 -11.80 14.27 -17.96
N LYS A 106 -11.45 13.49 -16.93
CA LYS A 106 -12.38 12.73 -16.10
C LYS A 106 -12.45 13.33 -14.70
N LYS A 107 -13.65 13.40 -14.13
CA LYS A 107 -13.85 13.81 -12.74
C LYS A 107 -13.50 12.65 -11.81
N LYS A 108 -12.82 12.93 -10.70
CA LYS A 108 -12.46 11.91 -9.71
C LYS A 108 -13.69 11.37 -9.01
N ASN A 109 -13.70 10.07 -8.71
CA ASN A 109 -14.70 9.48 -7.86
C ASN A 109 -14.29 9.63 -6.39
N THR A 110 -14.70 10.73 -5.74
CA THR A 110 -14.38 11.04 -4.33
C THR A 110 -14.95 10.04 -3.30
N THR A 111 -15.61 8.97 -3.76
CA THR A 111 -16.06 7.85 -2.92
C THR A 111 -15.20 6.58 -3.11
N ASP A 112 -14.38 6.52 -4.15
CA ASP A 112 -13.39 5.46 -4.34
C ASP A 112 -12.10 5.82 -3.57
N PRO A 113 -11.61 4.93 -2.67
CA PRO A 113 -10.35 5.12 -1.97
C PRO A 113 -9.15 5.38 -2.89
N LYS A 114 -9.15 4.83 -4.10
CA LYS A 114 -8.07 5.03 -5.09
C LYS A 114 -8.07 6.43 -5.70
N ASP A 115 -9.24 7.02 -5.86
CA ASP A 115 -9.44 8.36 -6.44
C ASP A 115 -9.45 9.46 -5.36
N THR A 116 -9.26 9.09 -4.09
CA THR A 116 -9.18 10.03 -2.96
C THR A 116 -7.87 10.84 -2.97
N ASP A 117 -6.86 10.38 -3.73
CA ASP A 117 -5.54 11.02 -3.88
C ASP A 117 -4.78 11.28 -2.58
N TRP A 118 -5.14 10.57 -1.52
CA TRP A 118 -4.42 10.58 -0.25
C TRP A 118 -4.31 9.19 0.34
N TYR A 119 -3.09 8.71 0.46
CA TYR A 119 -2.82 7.39 1.00
C TYR A 119 -1.47 7.29 1.70
N TYR A 120 -1.40 6.38 2.66
CA TYR A 120 -0.21 5.98 3.38
C TYR A 120 0.29 4.66 2.78
N ILE A 121 1.59 4.60 2.51
CA ILE A 121 2.29 3.44 1.95
C ILE A 121 3.19 2.90 3.06
N PHE A 122 2.78 1.80 3.66
CA PHE A 122 3.59 1.12 4.66
C PHE A 122 4.41 0.03 3.98
N THR A 123 5.73 0.14 4.04
CA THR A 123 6.65 -0.82 3.44
C THR A 123 7.48 -1.48 4.51
N TYR A 124 7.41 -2.80 4.58
CA TYR A 124 8.22 -3.63 5.45
C TYR A 124 9.36 -4.25 4.65
N ASP A 125 10.60 -3.91 5.03
CA ASP A 125 11.80 -4.54 4.53
C ASP A 125 12.80 -4.79 5.67
N GLN A 126 13.39 -6.00 5.68
CA GLN A 126 14.42 -6.42 6.64
C GLN A 126 14.14 -6.09 8.13
N GLY A 127 12.88 -6.12 8.56
CA GLY A 127 12.49 -5.87 9.96
C GLY A 127 12.13 -4.42 10.28
N VAL A 128 12.21 -3.51 9.31
CA VAL A 128 11.88 -2.10 9.44
C VAL A 128 10.61 -1.78 8.65
N VAL A 129 9.75 -0.93 9.20
CA VAL A 129 8.61 -0.37 8.48
C VAL A 129 8.87 1.09 8.18
N THR A 130 8.97 1.43 6.89
CA THR A 130 8.94 2.81 6.40
C THR A 130 7.50 3.20 6.08
N VAL A 131 7.23 4.50 6.16
CA VAL A 131 5.91 5.06 5.84
C VAL A 131 6.14 6.22 4.90
N ASP A 132 5.66 6.07 3.67
CA ASP A 132 5.57 7.15 2.71
C ASP A 132 4.11 7.58 2.61
N MET A 133 3.89 8.80 2.16
CA MET A 133 2.57 9.31 1.83
C MET A 133 2.47 9.47 0.32
N SER A 134 1.25 9.47 -0.20
CA SER A 134 1.04 9.97 -1.54
C SER A 134 -0.11 10.93 -1.63
N VAL A 135 0.17 12.01 -2.35
CA VAL A 135 -0.77 13.08 -2.66
C VAL A 135 -0.80 13.25 -4.17
N PHE A 136 -1.96 13.07 -4.78
CA PHE A 136 -2.12 13.13 -6.24
C PHE A 136 -1.16 12.23 -7.03
N GLY A 137 -0.79 11.08 -6.46
CA GLY A 137 0.14 10.14 -7.08
C GLY A 137 1.62 10.45 -6.89
N ASN A 138 1.96 11.59 -6.28
CA ASN A 138 3.34 11.91 -5.91
C ASN A 138 3.66 11.24 -4.57
N TRP A 139 4.82 10.62 -4.47
CA TRP A 139 5.32 10.07 -3.20
C TRP A 139 5.92 11.22 -2.39
N ILE A 140 5.50 11.34 -1.15
CA ILE A 140 5.89 12.44 -0.26
C ILE A 140 6.38 11.85 1.05
N ASP A 141 7.53 12.33 1.51
CA ASP A 141 8.02 12.05 2.87
C ASP A 141 7.08 12.74 3.88
N PRO A 142 6.50 12.02 4.86
CA PRO A 142 5.67 12.61 5.90
C PRO A 142 6.34 13.75 6.70
N ASP A 143 7.68 13.82 6.71
CA ASP A 143 8.44 14.91 7.34
C ASP A 143 8.92 15.99 6.36
N GLY A 144 8.70 15.77 5.06
CA GLY A 144 9.15 16.65 3.99
C GLY A 144 8.45 18.01 3.98
N THR A 145 9.10 18.97 3.31
CA THR A 145 8.53 20.30 3.04
C THR A 145 7.40 20.25 2.00
N GLU A 146 7.41 19.25 1.13
CA GLU A 146 6.38 18.98 0.12
C GLU A 146 4.99 18.74 0.74
N LEU A 147 4.95 18.35 2.02
CA LEU A 147 3.71 18.14 2.76
C LEU A 147 3.14 19.43 3.35
N GLU A 148 3.89 20.54 3.39
CA GLU A 148 3.48 21.77 4.08
C GLU A 148 2.11 22.28 3.61
N GLU A 149 1.85 22.23 2.31
CA GLU A 149 0.58 22.64 1.70
C GLU A 149 -0.60 21.74 2.13
N TYR A 150 -0.32 20.48 2.46
CA TYR A 150 -1.33 19.46 2.77
C TYR A 150 -1.40 19.10 4.26
N ARG A 151 -0.51 19.64 5.11
CA ARG A 151 -0.48 19.36 6.56
C ARG A 151 -1.82 19.58 7.23
N ALA A 152 -2.56 20.62 6.84
CA ALA A 152 -3.90 20.90 7.39
C ALA A 152 -4.95 19.84 7.04
N LEU A 153 -4.75 19.11 5.92
CA LEU A 153 -5.64 18.06 5.46
C LEU A 153 -5.33 16.70 6.10
N MET A 154 -4.15 16.54 6.72
CA MET A 154 -3.77 15.31 7.41
C MET A 154 -4.72 15.01 8.57
N SER A 155 -5.23 13.78 8.64
CA SER A 155 -5.91 13.29 9.84
C SER A 155 -4.96 12.70 10.87
N TYR A 156 -3.85 12.13 10.42
CA TYR A 156 -2.92 11.37 11.25
C TYR A 156 -1.49 11.84 10.93
N PRO A 157 -0.95 12.80 11.70
CA PRO A 157 0.44 13.20 11.56
C PRO A 157 1.38 12.06 11.99
N LYS A 158 2.64 12.15 11.56
CA LYS A 158 3.67 11.22 12.03
C LYS A 158 3.75 11.23 13.57
N PRO A 159 3.92 10.06 14.22
CA PRO A 159 4.15 9.99 15.66
C PRO A 159 5.45 10.71 16.02
N ASN A 160 5.43 11.46 17.12
CA ASN A 160 6.63 12.07 17.72
C ASN A 160 7.58 11.01 18.29
#